data_AF-A0A821G571-F1
#
_entry.id   AF-A0A821G571-F1
#
_cell.length_a   1.000
_cell.length_b   1.000
_cell.length_c   1.000
_cell.angle_alpha   90.00
_cell.angle_beta   90.00
_cell.angle_gamma   90.00
#
_symmetry.space_group_name_H-M   'P 1'
#
loop_
_entity.id
_entity.type
_entity.pdbx_description
1 polymer ?
#
loop_
_entity_poly.entity_id
_entity_poly.type
_entity_poly.pdbx_seq_one_letter_code
_entity_poly.pdbx_strand_id
1 'polypeptide(L)'
;MFSSQVSSSSVDLEIEDAVAEVEFDCIVSDGDADAKYVIAIRLMSRFFASLPNFSVHQHQQAFTVKLKSRWPWFFLREQQLLLFFQYATHLATKWRNHLLSSTAELRLGDQSISINHLYSIIDNAKFTKIDHGLTKSDINPKDRQNFSSCVKLTSDDLFKILKDNVDTQRTLIYLQMLKMIIMAYVNKKTTIAARELAYLSVELNAHNLLYLILLVQQKQLPPQSLYIHTFSSQA
;
A
#
# COMPACT_ATOMS: atom_id res chain seq x y z
N MET A 1 22.74 -1.95 80.51
CA MET A 1 23.83 -1.28 79.77
C MET A 1 24.40 -2.27 78.77
N PHE A 2 23.77 -2.39 77.59
CA PHE A 2 24.35 -3.01 76.39
C PHE A 2 23.57 -2.49 75.18
N SER A 3 24.37 -2.06 74.20
CA SER A 3 24.02 -1.44 72.93
C SER A 3 23.50 -2.47 71.92
N SER A 4 22.54 -2.09 71.08
CA SER A 4 22.53 -2.51 69.68
C SER A 4 21.74 -1.53 68.80
N GLN A 5 22.50 -0.71 68.07
CA GLN A 5 22.10 -0.17 66.76
C GLN A 5 22.18 -1.29 65.72
N VAL A 6 21.12 -1.47 64.94
CA VAL A 6 21.08 -2.22 63.65
C VAL A 6 19.81 -1.74 62.94
N SER A 7 19.72 -1.40 61.66
CA SER A 7 20.64 -0.98 60.61
C SER A 7 19.72 -0.48 59.49
N SER A 8 19.97 0.70 58.96
CA SER A 8 19.40 1.12 57.68
C SER A 8 19.98 0.25 56.58
N SER A 9 19.27 -0.77 56.14
CA SER A 9 19.59 -1.44 54.87
C SER A 9 18.86 -0.71 53.75
N SER A 10 19.64 0.06 53.01
CA SER A 10 19.41 0.42 51.62
C SER A 10 18.89 -0.80 50.86
N VAL A 11 17.66 -0.72 50.37
CA VAL A 11 17.24 -1.56 49.26
C VAL A 11 17.69 -0.82 48.01
N ASP A 12 18.86 -1.21 47.53
CA ASP A 12 19.34 -0.89 46.19
C ASP A 12 18.32 -1.45 45.19
N LEU A 13 17.49 -0.56 44.66
CA LEU A 13 16.71 -0.79 43.44
C LEU A 13 17.60 -0.40 42.26
N GLU A 14 18.53 -1.29 41.94
CA GLU A 14 18.99 -1.42 40.56
C GLU A 14 17.90 -2.13 39.74
N ILE A 15 17.91 -1.84 38.43
CA ILE A 15 17.17 -2.49 37.35
C ILE A 15 15.70 -2.03 37.22
N GLU A 16 15.48 -1.01 36.40
CA GLU A 16 15.04 -1.23 35.01
C GLU A 16 15.14 0.13 34.29
N ASP A 17 16.17 0.27 33.47
CA ASP A 17 16.09 1.10 32.27
C ASP A 17 14.89 0.59 31.47
N ALA A 18 13.73 1.16 31.76
CA ALA A 18 12.57 1.06 30.91
C ALA A 18 12.97 1.72 29.59
N VAL A 19 13.49 0.89 28.67
CA VAL A 19 13.41 1.12 27.25
C VAL A 19 12.00 1.62 27.02
N ALA A 20 11.86 2.91 26.76
CA ALA A 20 10.61 3.50 26.36
C ALA A 20 10.24 2.77 25.05
N GLU A 21 9.46 1.70 25.17
CA GLU A 21 8.69 1.17 24.05
C GLU A 21 7.84 2.35 23.61
N VAL A 22 8.32 3.05 22.59
CA VAL A 22 7.52 4.06 21.92
C VAL A 22 6.48 3.28 21.15
N GLU A 23 5.40 2.96 21.86
CA GLU A 23 4.19 2.36 21.32
C GLU A 23 3.56 3.43 20.41
N PHE A 24 3.85 3.32 19.12
CA PHE A 24 3.35 4.21 18.09
C PHE A 24 2.04 3.65 17.54
N ASP A 25 0.94 4.33 17.89
CA ASP A 25 -0.36 4.05 17.32
C ASP A 25 -0.50 4.74 15.95
N CYS A 26 -0.18 4.02 14.89
CA CYS A 26 -0.53 4.43 13.53
C CYS A 26 -1.92 3.86 13.20
N ILE A 27 -2.93 4.72 13.03
CA ILE A 27 -4.20 4.26 12.47
C ILE A 27 -4.02 4.17 10.96
N VAL A 28 -4.08 2.94 10.45
CA VAL A 28 -4.21 2.70 9.01
C VAL A 28 -5.67 2.41 8.71
N SER A 29 -6.31 3.33 7.99
CA SER A 29 -7.64 3.07 7.44
C SER A 29 -7.49 2.48 6.04
N ASP A 30 -7.80 1.19 5.92
CA ASP A 30 -7.92 0.47 4.65
C ASP A 30 -9.30 0.77 4.07
N GLY A 31 -9.35 1.72 3.13
CA GLY A 31 -10.58 2.01 2.40
C GLY A 31 -10.66 1.15 1.16
N ASP A 32 -11.77 0.42 0.99
CA ASP A 32 -12.18 -0.02 -0.35
C ASP A 32 -12.11 1.21 -1.26
N ALA A 33 -11.43 1.13 -2.40
CA ALA A 33 -11.17 2.28 -3.28
C ALA A 33 -12.43 2.90 -3.96
N ASP A 34 -13.58 2.80 -3.29
CA ASP A 34 -14.83 3.51 -3.45
C ASP A 34 -14.61 5.02 -3.33
N ALA A 35 -15.32 5.75 -4.19
CA ALA A 35 -15.27 7.21 -4.24
C ALA A 35 -15.58 7.85 -2.88
N LYS A 36 -16.48 7.27 -2.07
CA LYS A 36 -16.86 7.80 -0.75
C LYS A 36 -15.68 7.79 0.22
N TYR A 37 -14.91 6.70 0.27
CA TYR A 37 -13.74 6.62 1.13
C TYR A 37 -12.61 7.52 0.61
N VAL A 38 -12.42 7.59 -0.72
CA VAL A 38 -11.46 8.54 -1.30
C VAL A 38 -11.83 9.99 -0.98
N ILE A 39 -13.10 10.36 -1.03
CA ILE A 39 -13.59 11.68 -0.63
C ILE A 39 -13.35 11.90 0.88
N ALA A 40 -13.69 10.94 1.73
CA ALA A 40 -13.45 11.04 3.17
C ALA A 40 -11.95 11.19 3.48
N ILE A 41 -11.10 10.39 2.84
CA ILE A 41 -9.64 10.50 2.93
C ILE A 41 -9.19 11.89 2.51
N ARG A 42 -9.66 12.42 1.36
CA ARG A 42 -9.31 13.77 0.90
C ARG A 42 -9.73 14.85 1.89
N LEU A 43 -10.94 14.76 2.45
CA LEU A 43 -11.45 15.70 3.45
C LEU A 43 -10.64 15.65 4.75
N MET A 44 -10.26 14.45 5.20
CA MET A 44 -9.51 14.25 6.44
C MET A 44 -8.02 14.60 6.33
N SER A 45 -7.39 14.20 5.22
CA SER A 45 -5.94 14.40 4.99
C SER A 45 -5.60 15.78 4.42
N ARG A 46 -6.59 16.50 3.86
CA ARG A 46 -6.38 17.68 3.00
C ARG A 46 -5.42 17.45 1.82
N PHE A 47 -5.18 16.19 1.43
CA PHE A 47 -4.37 15.88 0.26
C PHE A 47 -4.99 16.57 -0.98
N PHE A 48 -4.16 17.33 -1.73
CA PHE A 48 -4.53 18.22 -2.84
C PHE A 48 -5.20 19.56 -2.51
N ALA A 49 -5.35 19.94 -1.24
CA ALA A 49 -5.60 21.34 -0.89
C ALA A 49 -4.26 22.09 -0.85
N SER A 50 -4.12 23.13 -1.65
CA SER A 50 -2.89 23.92 -1.86
C SER A 50 -2.44 24.69 -0.61
N LEU A 51 -1.86 24.02 0.39
CA LEU A 51 -1.33 24.70 1.57
C LEU A 51 0.12 24.25 1.88
N PRO A 52 1.00 25.19 2.29
CA PRO A 52 2.39 24.89 2.61
C PRO A 52 2.51 24.00 3.86
N ASN A 53 3.62 23.25 3.97
CA ASN A 53 3.92 22.34 5.07
C ASN A 53 3.81 23.04 6.44
N PHE A 54 2.76 22.72 7.22
CA PHE A 54 2.57 23.21 8.58
C PHE A 54 2.76 22.08 9.61
N SER A 55 3.22 22.42 10.81
CA SER A 55 3.16 21.55 11.98
C SER A 55 1.71 21.13 12.24
N VAL A 56 1.39 19.86 11.98
CA VAL A 56 0.03 19.28 12.01
C VAL A 56 -0.69 19.54 13.33
N HIS A 57 0.04 19.52 14.45
CA HIS A 57 -0.45 19.76 15.81
C HIS A 57 -0.84 21.22 16.10
N GLN A 58 -0.44 22.17 15.25
CA GLN A 58 -0.75 23.60 15.40
C GLN A 58 -1.80 24.10 14.41
N HIS A 59 -2.31 23.24 13.53
CA HIS A 59 -3.27 23.65 12.51
C HIS A 59 -4.66 23.87 13.13
N GLN A 60 -5.32 24.99 12.83
CA GLN A 60 -6.68 25.34 13.32
C GLN A 60 -7.78 24.32 12.97
N GLN A 61 -7.47 23.33 12.15
CA GLN A 61 -8.41 22.32 11.68
C GLN A 61 -7.83 20.91 11.91
N ALA A 62 -6.83 20.78 12.79
CA ALA A 62 -6.45 19.50 13.37
C ALA A 62 -7.67 18.98 14.12
N PHE A 63 -8.06 17.73 13.85
CA PHE A 63 -9.25 17.15 14.43
C PHE A 63 -8.90 16.61 15.82
N THR A 64 -9.52 17.20 16.84
CA THR A 64 -9.48 16.68 18.20
C THR A 64 -10.64 15.70 18.37
N VAL A 65 -10.35 14.40 18.50
CA VAL A 65 -11.36 13.44 18.93
C VAL A 65 -11.60 13.66 20.42
N LYS A 66 -12.73 14.26 20.79
CA LYS A 66 -13.20 14.17 22.18
C LYS A 66 -13.80 12.79 22.41
N LEU A 67 -12.96 11.84 22.81
CA LEU A 67 -13.42 10.51 23.21
C LEU A 67 -14.30 10.67 24.46
N LYS A 68 -15.58 10.29 24.36
CA LYS A 68 -16.42 10.18 25.56
C LYS A 68 -15.83 9.08 26.45
N SER A 69 -15.62 9.43 27.72
CA SER A 69 -15.20 8.58 28.84
C SER A 69 -14.95 7.10 28.50
N ARG A 70 -13.65 6.73 28.54
CA ARG A 70 -13.06 5.38 28.61
C ARG A 70 -14.04 4.25 28.36
N TRP A 71 -14.18 3.88 27.08
CA TRP A 71 -14.60 2.53 26.76
C TRP A 71 -13.45 1.62 27.23
N PRO A 72 -13.65 0.74 28.22
CA PRO A 72 -12.55 -0.02 28.83
C PRO A 72 -11.85 -0.96 27.83
N TRP A 73 -12.46 -1.17 26.67
CA TRP A 73 -11.97 -1.99 25.57
C TRP A 73 -11.44 -1.16 24.38
N PHE A 74 -11.53 0.18 24.41
CA PHE A 74 -11.06 1.04 23.32
C PHE A 74 -10.15 2.14 23.87
N PHE A 75 -8.87 2.00 23.56
CA PHE A 75 -7.85 3.00 23.85
C PHE A 75 -7.39 3.64 22.54
N LEU A 76 -7.41 4.97 22.50
CA LEU A 76 -6.86 5.75 21.41
C LEU A 76 -6.26 7.01 22.02
N ARG A 77 -4.99 7.30 21.71
CA ARG A 77 -4.34 8.53 22.19
C ARG A 77 -4.95 9.75 21.50
N GLU A 78 -4.97 10.89 22.19
CA GLU A 78 -5.55 12.13 21.67
C GLU A 78 -4.82 12.66 20.43
N GLN A 79 -3.55 12.29 20.24
CA GLN A 79 -2.73 12.64 19.09
C GLN A 79 -2.11 11.37 18.51
N GLN A 80 -2.45 11.07 17.26
CA GLN A 80 -1.94 9.90 16.55
C GLN A 80 -1.64 10.25 15.10
N LEU A 81 -0.69 9.52 14.51
CA LEU A 81 -0.43 9.61 13.09
C LEU A 81 -1.50 8.82 12.35
N LEU A 82 -2.20 9.49 11.42
CA LEU A 82 -3.23 8.89 10.60
C LEU A 82 -2.71 8.76 9.17
N LEU A 83 -2.59 7.52 8.69
CA LEU A 83 -2.20 7.22 7.32
C LEU A 83 -3.33 6.49 6.60
N PHE A 84 -3.50 6.81 5.32
CA PHE A 84 -4.58 6.27 4.51
C PHE A 84 -4.01 5.37 3.42
N PHE A 85 -4.21 4.07 3.54
CA PHE A 85 -3.80 3.13 2.51
C PHE A 85 -5.03 2.62 1.77
N GLN A 86 -4.92 2.50 0.46
CA GLN A 86 -5.88 1.75 -0.33
C GLN A 86 -5.50 0.27 -0.31
N TYR A 87 -6.52 -0.59 -0.23
CA TYR A 87 -6.33 -2.02 -0.29
C TYR A 87 -5.59 -2.44 -1.57
N ALA A 88 -4.42 -3.05 -1.40
CA ALA A 88 -3.49 -3.36 -2.48
C ALA A 88 -4.08 -4.30 -3.54
N THR A 89 -4.84 -5.30 -3.10
CA THR A 89 -5.50 -6.25 -4.01
C THR A 89 -6.62 -5.57 -4.81
N HIS A 90 -7.40 -4.67 -4.19
CA HIS A 90 -8.42 -3.90 -4.91
C HIS A 90 -7.80 -2.90 -5.89
N LEU A 91 -6.65 -2.32 -5.53
CA LEU A 91 -5.90 -1.47 -6.44
C LEU A 91 -5.45 -2.24 -7.69
N ALA A 92 -4.89 -3.44 -7.52
CA ALA A 92 -4.49 -4.30 -8.62
C ALA A 92 -5.68 -4.75 -9.50
N THR A 93 -6.80 -5.18 -8.89
CA THR A 93 -7.99 -5.59 -9.65
C THR A 93 -8.66 -4.40 -10.34
N LYS A 94 -8.65 -3.21 -9.74
CA LYS A 94 -9.11 -1.96 -10.39
C LYS A 94 -8.26 -1.62 -11.60
N TRP A 95 -6.93 -1.74 -11.49
CA TRP A 95 -6.00 -1.52 -12.60
C TRP A 95 -6.24 -2.50 -13.75
N ARG A 96 -6.45 -3.80 -13.46
CA ARG A 96 -6.88 -4.80 -14.43
C ARG A 96 -8.23 -4.44 -15.06
N ASN A 97 -9.23 -4.11 -14.25
CA ASN A 97 -10.58 -3.81 -14.75
C ASN A 97 -10.59 -2.57 -15.65
N HIS A 98 -9.68 -1.63 -15.44
CA HIS A 98 -9.51 -0.48 -16.33
C HIS A 98 -8.98 -0.90 -17.71
N LEU A 99 -8.01 -1.84 -17.77
CA LEU A 99 -7.54 -2.43 -19.03
C LEU A 99 -8.65 -3.20 -19.76
N LEU A 100 -9.53 -3.88 -19.02
CA LEU A 100 -10.65 -4.65 -19.57
C LEU A 100 -11.89 -3.80 -19.89
N SER A 101 -11.86 -2.50 -19.58
CA SER A 101 -13.02 -1.64 -19.75
C SER A 101 -13.25 -1.36 -21.22
N SER A 102 -14.50 -1.56 -21.68
CA SER A 102 -14.92 -1.17 -23.03
C SER A 102 -15.35 0.30 -23.11
N THR A 103 -15.45 0.99 -21.97
CA THR A 103 -16.00 2.36 -21.89
C THR A 103 -14.92 3.43 -21.80
N ALA A 104 -13.74 3.09 -21.30
CA ALA A 104 -12.64 4.04 -21.11
C ALA A 104 -11.55 3.78 -22.15
N GLU A 105 -11.17 4.82 -22.90
CA GLU A 105 -9.98 4.75 -23.74
C GLU A 105 -8.74 4.93 -22.85
N LEU A 106 -7.94 3.88 -22.75
CA LEU A 106 -6.73 3.88 -21.96
C LEU A 106 -5.55 4.32 -22.83
N ARG A 107 -4.86 5.41 -22.45
CA ARG A 107 -3.77 5.97 -23.24
C ARG A 107 -2.53 6.22 -22.37
N LEU A 108 -1.36 6.06 -22.98
CA LEU A 108 -0.07 6.49 -22.43
C LEU A 108 0.58 7.44 -23.44
N GLY A 109 0.50 8.74 -23.17
CA GLY A 109 0.85 9.78 -24.13
C GLY A 109 -0.15 9.83 -25.29
N ASP A 110 0.36 9.79 -26.51
CA ASP A 110 -0.42 9.78 -27.75
C ASP A 110 -0.94 8.39 -28.14
N GLN A 111 -0.37 7.33 -27.56
CA GLN A 111 -0.65 5.94 -27.94
C GLN A 111 -1.71 5.27 -27.05
N SER A 112 -2.54 4.44 -27.67
CA SER A 112 -3.60 3.66 -27.00
C SER A 112 -3.07 2.34 -26.42
N ILE A 113 -3.53 2.00 -25.24
CA ILE A 113 -3.38 0.66 -24.65
C ILE A 113 -4.62 -0.15 -25.01
N SER A 114 -4.42 -1.39 -25.47
CA SER A 114 -5.52 -2.25 -25.88
C SER A 114 -5.43 -3.64 -25.26
N ILE A 115 -6.58 -4.14 -24.81
CA ILE A 115 -6.77 -5.53 -24.41
C ILE A 115 -6.73 -6.49 -25.60
N ASN A 116 -6.99 -5.99 -26.82
CA ASN A 116 -6.95 -6.79 -28.04
C ASN A 116 -5.55 -7.37 -28.28
N HIS A 117 -4.49 -6.72 -27.80
CA HIS A 117 -3.14 -7.29 -27.82
C HIS A 117 -3.08 -8.64 -27.06
N LEU A 118 -3.77 -8.78 -25.93
CA LEU A 118 -3.81 -10.04 -25.18
C LEU A 118 -4.70 -11.08 -25.85
N TYR A 119 -5.85 -10.68 -26.40
CA TYR A 119 -6.67 -11.58 -27.23
C TYR A 119 -5.86 -12.12 -28.41
N SER A 120 -5.08 -11.26 -29.08
CA SER A 120 -4.27 -11.65 -30.24
C SER A 120 -3.17 -12.65 -29.90
N ILE A 121 -2.68 -12.66 -28.66
CA ILE A 121 -1.71 -13.64 -28.16
C ILE A 121 -2.41 -14.96 -27.82
N ILE A 122 -3.54 -14.90 -27.11
CA ILE A 122 -4.28 -16.11 -26.67
C ILE A 122 -4.82 -16.90 -27.87
N ASP A 123 -5.27 -16.20 -28.92
CA ASP A 123 -5.82 -16.82 -30.13
C ASP A 123 -4.75 -17.06 -31.21
N ASN A 124 -3.47 -16.78 -30.93
CA ASN A 124 -2.38 -16.97 -31.89
C ASN A 124 -2.01 -18.45 -32.04
N ALA A 125 -1.91 -18.95 -33.27
CA ALA A 125 -1.45 -20.32 -33.52
C ALA A 125 0.05 -20.54 -33.17
N LYS A 126 0.85 -19.48 -33.08
CA LYS A 126 2.29 -19.54 -32.75
C LYS A 126 2.56 -19.82 -31.28
N PHE A 127 1.64 -19.43 -30.39
CA PHE A 127 1.84 -19.50 -28.95
C PHE A 127 0.78 -20.40 -28.32
N THR A 128 1.20 -21.24 -27.39
CA THR A 128 0.32 -22.10 -26.60
C THR A 128 0.06 -21.49 -25.23
N LYS A 129 -0.97 -22.00 -24.54
CA LYS A 129 -1.24 -21.62 -23.14
C LYS A 129 -0.03 -21.78 -22.21
N ILE A 130 0.87 -22.72 -22.51
CA ILE A 130 2.07 -22.94 -21.71
C ILE A 130 3.06 -21.77 -21.87
N ASP A 131 3.12 -21.19 -23.07
CA ASP A 131 4.03 -20.09 -23.37
C ASP A 131 3.60 -18.78 -22.71
N HIS A 132 2.31 -18.46 -22.76
CA HIS A 132 1.79 -17.17 -22.27
C HIS A 132 1.07 -17.25 -20.91
N GLY A 133 0.64 -18.45 -20.46
CA GLY A 133 0.03 -18.67 -19.15
C GLY A 133 -1.41 -18.15 -18.96
N LEU A 134 -2.04 -17.61 -20.01
CA LEU A 134 -3.36 -16.98 -19.96
C LEU A 134 -4.48 -17.89 -20.50
N THR A 135 -5.71 -17.68 -20.03
CA THR A 135 -6.94 -18.19 -20.65
C THR A 135 -7.92 -17.06 -20.92
N LYS A 136 -8.94 -17.31 -21.77
CA LYS A 136 -10.00 -16.30 -22.06
C LYS A 136 -10.73 -15.83 -20.80
N SER A 137 -10.84 -16.68 -19.78
CA SER A 137 -11.41 -16.32 -18.48
C SER A 137 -10.57 -15.29 -17.73
N ASP A 138 -9.24 -15.28 -17.90
CA ASP A 138 -8.35 -14.34 -17.20
C ASP A 138 -8.54 -12.89 -17.64
N ILE A 139 -9.02 -12.68 -18.86
CA ILE A 139 -9.34 -11.37 -19.44
C ILE A 139 -10.85 -11.13 -19.56
N ASN A 140 -11.67 -11.88 -18.82
CA ASN A 140 -13.12 -11.68 -18.80
C ASN A 140 -13.49 -10.44 -17.94
N PRO A 141 -14.14 -9.41 -18.51
CA PRO A 141 -14.51 -8.19 -17.78
C PRO A 141 -15.64 -8.41 -16.75
N LYS A 142 -16.38 -9.53 -16.82
CA LYS A 142 -17.47 -9.82 -15.88
C LYS A 142 -16.94 -10.20 -14.49
N ASP A 143 -15.77 -10.81 -14.42
CA ASP A 143 -15.15 -11.20 -13.17
C ASP A 143 -14.26 -10.06 -12.65
N ARG A 144 -14.86 -9.12 -11.93
CA ARG A 144 -14.20 -7.88 -11.48
C ARG A 144 -13.27 -8.06 -10.28
N GLN A 145 -13.34 -9.20 -9.58
CA GLN A 145 -12.59 -9.45 -8.34
C GLN A 145 -11.43 -10.44 -8.54
N ASN A 146 -11.14 -10.83 -9.78
CA ASN A 146 -10.11 -11.83 -10.08
C ASN A 146 -8.68 -11.30 -9.91
N PHE A 147 -8.18 -11.36 -8.69
CA PHE A 147 -6.79 -11.05 -8.41
C PHE A 147 -5.83 -12.08 -9.03
N SER A 148 -6.21 -13.36 -9.11
CA SER A 148 -5.37 -14.40 -9.70
C SER A 148 -5.00 -14.09 -11.16
N SER A 149 -5.93 -13.52 -11.92
CA SER A 149 -5.67 -13.05 -13.28
C SER A 149 -4.71 -11.86 -13.32
N CYS A 150 -4.71 -10.97 -12.30
CA CYS A 150 -3.73 -9.89 -12.22
C CYS A 150 -2.31 -10.45 -12.11
N VAL A 151 -2.11 -11.49 -11.30
CA VAL A 151 -0.80 -12.16 -11.17
C VAL A 151 -0.36 -12.76 -12.51
N LYS A 152 -1.24 -13.50 -13.19
CA LYS A 152 -0.94 -14.10 -14.50
C LYS A 152 -0.62 -13.06 -15.58
N LEU A 153 -1.36 -11.94 -15.60
CA LEU A 153 -1.13 -10.82 -16.53
C LEU A 153 0.22 -10.12 -16.32
N THR A 154 0.90 -10.39 -15.20
CA THR A 154 2.22 -9.84 -14.87
C THR A 154 3.34 -10.88 -14.94
N SER A 155 3.08 -12.03 -15.57
CA SER A 155 4.09 -13.08 -15.74
C SER A 155 5.22 -12.62 -16.67
N ASP A 156 6.44 -13.04 -16.36
CA ASP A 156 7.61 -12.70 -17.19
C ASP A 156 7.54 -13.34 -18.57
N ASP A 157 6.89 -14.50 -18.71
CA ASP A 157 6.75 -15.18 -19.99
C ASP A 157 5.82 -14.43 -20.95
N LEU A 158 4.71 -13.89 -20.43
CA LEU A 158 3.85 -12.99 -21.21
C LEU A 158 4.62 -11.73 -21.64
N PHE A 159 5.45 -11.17 -20.75
CA PHE A 159 6.22 -9.96 -21.06
C PHE A 159 7.25 -10.18 -22.17
N LYS A 160 7.91 -11.35 -22.21
CA LYS A 160 8.81 -11.71 -23.31
C LYS A 160 8.07 -11.70 -24.64
N ILE A 161 6.90 -12.32 -24.71
CA ILE A 161 6.08 -12.39 -25.93
C ILE A 161 5.63 -11.00 -26.38
N LEU A 162 5.17 -10.15 -25.46
CA LEU A 162 4.77 -8.77 -25.78
C LEU A 162 5.96 -7.92 -26.24
N LYS A 163 7.13 -8.09 -25.62
CA LYS A 163 8.32 -7.28 -25.95
C LYS A 163 8.76 -7.44 -27.41
N ASP A 164 8.50 -8.61 -28.01
CA ASP A 164 8.86 -8.90 -29.40
C ASP A 164 7.95 -8.20 -30.42
N ASN A 165 6.82 -7.63 -29.98
CA ASN A 165 5.88 -6.91 -30.85
C ASN A 165 5.80 -5.41 -30.48
N VAL A 166 6.26 -4.57 -31.42
CA VAL A 166 6.28 -3.10 -31.29
C VAL A 166 4.90 -2.52 -30.94
N ASP A 167 3.82 -3.05 -31.53
CA ASP A 167 2.46 -2.55 -31.31
C ASP A 167 1.97 -2.77 -29.87
N THR A 168 2.55 -3.75 -29.17
CA THR A 168 2.12 -4.12 -27.82
C THR A 168 2.93 -3.44 -26.72
N GLN A 169 3.93 -2.62 -27.09
CA GLN A 169 4.88 -2.01 -26.15
C GLN A 169 4.19 -1.20 -25.04
N ARG A 170 3.09 -0.50 -25.34
CA ARG A 170 2.35 0.29 -24.33
C ARG A 170 1.51 -0.59 -23.41
N THR A 171 0.89 -1.64 -23.93
CA THR A 171 0.25 -2.66 -23.09
C THR A 171 1.28 -3.32 -22.18
N LEU A 172 2.49 -3.62 -22.67
CA LEU A 172 3.59 -4.13 -21.85
C LEU A 172 3.95 -3.18 -20.71
N ILE A 173 4.16 -1.88 -21.00
CA ILE A 173 4.46 -0.88 -19.97
C ILE A 173 3.33 -0.81 -18.93
N TYR A 174 2.07 -0.81 -19.37
CA TYR A 174 0.92 -0.78 -18.46
C TYR A 174 0.85 -2.01 -17.55
N LEU A 175 1.17 -3.20 -18.07
CA LEU A 175 1.24 -4.43 -17.28
C LEU A 175 2.48 -4.47 -16.37
N GLN A 176 3.60 -3.86 -16.78
CA GLN A 176 4.76 -3.68 -15.91
C GLN A 176 4.44 -2.77 -14.72
N MET A 177 3.66 -1.70 -14.92
CA MET A 177 3.14 -0.89 -13.83
C MET A 177 2.27 -1.72 -12.88
N LEU A 178 1.37 -2.56 -13.41
CA LEU A 178 0.60 -3.50 -12.59
C LEU A 178 1.50 -4.45 -11.79
N LYS A 179 2.56 -4.98 -12.40
CA LYS A 179 3.54 -5.85 -11.73
C LYS A 179 4.21 -5.12 -10.57
N MET A 180 4.61 -3.86 -10.78
CA MET A 180 5.19 -3.03 -9.72
C MET A 180 4.22 -2.82 -8.56
N ILE A 181 2.93 -2.55 -8.83
CA ILE A 181 1.89 -2.42 -7.79
C ILE A 181 1.80 -3.71 -6.95
N ILE A 182 1.71 -4.87 -7.61
CA ILE A 182 1.63 -6.18 -6.94
C ILE A 182 2.89 -6.43 -6.10
N MET A 183 4.07 -6.14 -6.65
CA MET A 183 5.35 -6.33 -5.96
C MET A 183 5.50 -5.40 -4.75
N ALA A 184 5.12 -4.12 -4.87
CA ALA A 184 5.20 -3.15 -3.79
C ALA A 184 4.28 -3.51 -2.62
N TYR A 185 3.00 -3.73 -2.94
CA TYR A 185 1.94 -3.66 -1.94
C TYR A 185 1.32 -5.02 -1.58
N VAL A 186 1.46 -6.04 -2.43
CA VAL A 186 0.83 -7.37 -2.19
C VAL A 186 1.87 -8.43 -1.84
N ASN A 187 3.02 -8.42 -2.49
CA ASN A 187 4.01 -9.49 -2.31
C ASN A 187 4.75 -9.36 -0.96
N LYS A 188 4.51 -10.34 -0.08
CA LYS A 188 5.12 -10.44 1.26
C LYS A 188 6.64 -10.66 1.19
N LYS A 189 7.16 -11.25 0.11
CA LYS A 189 8.59 -11.57 -0.07
C LYS A 189 9.42 -10.41 -0.63
N THR A 190 8.80 -9.32 -1.08
CA THR A 190 9.53 -8.18 -1.62
C THR A 190 10.33 -7.49 -0.52
N THR A 191 11.64 -7.32 -0.76
CA THR A 191 12.53 -6.60 0.16
C THR A 191 12.23 -5.11 0.18
N ILE A 192 12.62 -4.41 1.25
CA ILE A 192 12.41 -2.95 1.37
C ILE A 192 13.06 -2.21 0.19
N ALA A 193 14.31 -2.54 -0.16
CA ALA A 193 15.02 -1.94 -1.30
C ALA A 193 14.30 -2.17 -2.64
N ALA A 194 13.71 -3.36 -2.85
CA ALA A 194 12.93 -3.63 -4.06
C ALA A 194 11.60 -2.85 -4.11
N ARG A 195 11.06 -2.45 -2.96
CA ARG A 195 9.84 -1.61 -2.88
C ARG A 195 10.11 -0.15 -3.23
N GLU A 196 11.32 0.35 -3.00
CA GLU A 196 11.72 1.73 -3.36
C GLU A 196 11.55 1.99 -4.88
N LEU A 197 11.83 0.99 -5.72
CA LEU A 197 11.65 1.10 -7.18
C LEU A 197 10.19 1.09 -7.61
N ALA A 198 9.33 0.40 -6.86
CA ALA A 198 7.91 0.26 -7.16
C ALA A 198 7.04 1.40 -6.60
N TYR A 199 7.67 2.32 -5.84
CA TYR A 199 7.12 3.52 -5.22
C TYR A 199 6.32 4.40 -6.18
N LEU A 200 6.74 4.51 -7.44
CA LEU A 200 6.16 5.45 -8.41
C LEU A 200 4.79 5.01 -8.96
N SER A 201 4.25 3.86 -8.52
CA SER A 201 3.17 3.19 -9.25
C SER A 201 1.75 3.69 -8.90
N VAL A 202 1.48 4.15 -7.67
CA VAL A 202 0.16 4.72 -7.29
C VAL A 202 0.31 5.83 -6.27
N GLU A 203 0.00 7.06 -6.70
CA GLU A 203 0.27 8.31 -6.01
C GLU A 203 -0.11 8.33 -4.52
N LEU A 204 -1.33 7.91 -4.13
CA LEU A 204 -1.75 7.99 -2.72
C LEU A 204 -0.97 7.00 -1.81
N ASN A 205 -0.90 5.73 -2.20
CA ASN A 205 -0.16 4.72 -1.44
C ASN A 205 1.34 4.98 -1.48
N ALA A 206 1.84 5.58 -2.57
CA ALA A 206 3.21 6.06 -2.69
C ALA A 206 3.48 7.12 -1.61
N HIS A 207 2.77 8.25 -1.60
CA HIS A 207 3.05 9.32 -0.65
C HIS A 207 3.05 8.86 0.82
N ASN A 208 2.07 8.03 1.22
CA ASN A 208 2.02 7.50 2.59
C ASN A 208 3.17 6.51 2.88
N LEU A 209 3.58 5.72 1.89
CA LEU A 209 4.75 4.85 2.02
C LEU A 209 6.07 5.64 2.11
N LEU A 210 6.26 6.68 1.30
CA LEU A 210 7.46 7.55 1.40
C LEU A 210 7.51 8.21 2.76
N TYR A 211 6.38 8.71 3.24
CA TYR A 211 6.32 9.32 4.55
C TYR A 211 6.73 8.32 5.65
N LEU A 212 6.25 7.07 5.61
CA LEU A 212 6.73 6.02 6.52
C LEU A 212 8.24 5.75 6.40
N ILE A 213 8.76 5.67 5.17
CA ILE A 213 10.20 5.45 4.94
C ILE A 213 11.01 6.59 5.56
N LEU A 214 10.61 7.84 5.34
CA LEU A 214 11.28 9.01 5.91
C LEU A 214 11.26 8.97 7.44
N LEU A 215 10.12 8.63 8.05
CA LEU A 215 10.03 8.49 9.51
C LEU A 215 10.94 7.39 10.05
N VAL A 216 11.03 6.25 9.38
CA VAL A 216 11.95 5.15 9.76
C VAL A 216 13.41 5.57 9.60
N GLN A 217 13.76 6.23 8.50
CA GLN A 217 15.12 6.74 8.27
C GLN A 217 15.53 7.79 9.31
N GLN A 218 14.57 8.62 9.76
CA GLN A 218 14.76 9.59 10.83
C GLN A 218 14.73 8.94 12.23
N LYS A 219 14.60 7.61 12.33
CA LYS A 219 14.48 6.83 13.58
C LYS A 219 13.27 7.22 14.44
N GLN A 220 12.25 7.82 13.81
CA GLN A 220 10.98 8.16 14.45
C GLN A 220 10.00 7.00 14.43
N LEU A 221 10.22 5.98 13.59
CA LEU A 221 9.46 4.73 13.58
C LEU A 221 10.39 3.52 13.52
N PRO A 222 9.98 2.37 14.08
CA PRO A 222 10.74 1.13 13.95
C PRO A 222 10.69 0.60 12.51
N PRO A 223 11.73 -0.11 12.01
CA PRO A 223 11.74 -0.67 10.65
C PRO A 223 10.55 -1.58 10.30
N GLN A 224 9.96 -2.22 11.31
CA GLN A 224 8.76 -3.06 11.21
C GLN A 224 7.54 -2.28 10.70
N SER A 225 7.51 -0.95 10.85
CA SER A 225 6.46 -0.10 10.25
C SER A 225 6.46 -0.13 8.71
N LEU A 226 7.52 -0.66 8.08
CA LEU A 226 7.59 -0.89 6.62
C LEU A 226 7.07 -2.27 6.21
N TYR A 227 6.48 -3.04 7.13
CA TYR A 227 5.82 -4.29 6.83
C TYR A 227 4.43 -4.05 6.23
N ILE A 228 4.37 -3.44 5.04
CA ILE A 228 3.14 -2.97 4.36
C ILE A 228 2.03 -4.03 4.30
N HIS A 229 2.36 -5.32 4.29
CA HIS A 229 1.37 -6.39 4.32
C HIS A 229 0.49 -6.39 5.58
N THR A 230 0.91 -5.75 6.67
CA THR A 230 0.09 -5.55 7.88
C THR A 230 -0.99 -4.47 7.69
N PHE A 231 -0.91 -3.67 6.63
CA PHE A 231 -1.89 -2.65 6.28
C PHE A 231 -3.06 -3.20 5.43
N SER A 232 -3.02 -4.50 5.15
CA SER A 232 -4.05 -5.23 4.42
C SER A 232 -4.98 -5.90 5.43
N SER A 233 -6.27 -5.60 5.35
CA SER A 233 -7.31 -6.16 6.23
C SER A 233 -7.54 -7.66 6.07
N GLN A 234 -7.05 -8.27 4.99
CA GLN A 234 -7.10 -9.72 4.76
C GLN A 234 -5.69 -10.30 4.94
N ALA A 235 -5.39 -10.79 6.15
CA ALA A 235 -4.17 -11.54 6.45
C ALA A 235 -4.41 -13.04 6.38
#